data_AF-A0A9D6M316-F1
#
_entry.id   AF-A0A9D6M316-F1
#
_cell.length_a   1.000
_cell.length_b   1.000
_cell.length_c   1.000
_cell.angle_alpha   90.00
_cell.angle_beta   90.00
_cell.angle_gamma   90.00
#
_symmetry.space_group_name_H-M   'P 1'
#
loop_
_entity.id
_entity.type
_entity.pdbx_description
1 polymer ?
#
loop_
_entity_poly.entity_id
_entity_poly.type
_entity_poly.pdbx_seq_one_letter_code
_entity_poly.pdbx_strand_id
1 'polypeptide(L)'
;FLYGALHRAGFANKPIARDVNDGLELRDVFITAVCRCAPPQNKPAPREIKNCRVYLAREFILLKNARVVIALGKIGMDGYLALLREQGYNFRGVRFAHGTTYTLSEELPRLICAYHPSKQNTQTGRLNARMMDQIFRKAKKFLTTKDTKNTK
;
A
#
# COMPACT_ATOMS: atom_id res chain seq x y z
N PHE A 1 12.16 8.99 4.18
CA PHE A 1 12.28 7.85 3.24
C PHE A 1 11.04 7.71 2.35
N LEU A 2 9.87 7.32 2.89
CA LEU A 2 8.65 7.07 2.09
C LEU A 2 8.16 8.33 1.35
N TYR A 3 7.95 9.45 2.05
CA TYR A 3 7.50 10.71 1.43
C TYR A 3 8.45 11.23 0.36
N GLY A 4 9.76 11.06 0.54
CA GLY A 4 10.74 11.41 -0.50
C GLY A 4 10.56 10.57 -1.77
N ALA A 5 10.23 9.28 -1.63
CA ALA A 5 9.92 8.42 -2.78
C ALA A 5 8.58 8.77 -3.44
N LEU A 6 7.56 9.12 -2.65
CA LEU A 6 6.28 9.62 -3.17
C LEU A 6 6.47 10.92 -3.97
N HIS A 7 7.26 11.85 -3.46
CA HIS A 7 7.59 13.11 -4.15
C HIS A 7 8.36 12.87 -5.46
N ARG A 8 9.40 12.04 -5.45
CA ARG A 8 10.12 11.67 -6.70
C ARG A 8 9.20 10.98 -7.70
N ALA A 9 8.21 10.23 -7.21
CA ALA A 9 7.17 9.64 -8.03
C ALA A 9 6.04 10.61 -8.39
N GLY A 10 6.04 11.87 -7.94
CA GLY A 10 4.99 12.85 -8.25
C GLY A 10 3.64 12.61 -7.56
N PHE A 11 3.59 11.76 -6.54
CA PHE A 11 2.39 11.53 -5.72
C PHE A 11 2.32 12.46 -4.49
N ALA A 12 3.35 13.25 -4.25
CA ALA A 12 3.39 14.25 -3.19
C ALA A 12 3.98 15.55 -3.73
N ASN A 13 3.50 16.70 -3.23
CA ASN A 13 4.01 18.02 -3.64
C ASN A 13 5.39 18.34 -3.04
N LYS A 14 5.82 17.65 -1.98
CA LYS A 14 7.11 17.87 -1.32
C LYS A 14 7.68 16.59 -0.68
N PRO A 15 9.01 16.49 -0.45
CA PRO A 15 9.66 15.23 -0.08
C PRO A 15 9.65 14.87 1.41
N ILE A 16 9.20 15.76 2.29
CA ILE A 16 9.28 15.60 3.75
C ILE A 16 7.91 15.89 4.35
N ALA A 17 7.41 14.99 5.20
CA ALA A 17 6.29 15.26 6.10
C ALA A 17 6.87 15.53 7.49
N ARG A 18 6.65 16.74 8.04
CA ARG A 18 7.14 17.14 9.36
C ARG A 18 6.01 17.37 10.35
N ASP A 19 4.95 18.03 9.91
CA ASP A 19 3.84 18.46 10.76
C ASP A 19 2.51 18.41 10.00
N VAL A 20 1.38 18.37 10.72
CA VAL A 20 0.04 18.37 10.13
C VAL A 20 -0.26 19.62 9.31
N ASN A 21 0.33 20.78 9.64
CA ASN A 21 0.12 22.05 8.95
C ASN A 21 1.24 22.40 7.97
N ASP A 22 2.09 21.44 7.62
CA ASP A 22 3.28 21.73 6.84
C ASP A 22 3.02 21.94 5.34
N GLY A 23 1.76 21.85 4.89
CA GLY A 23 1.36 22.02 3.49
C GLY A 23 1.70 20.82 2.60
N LEU A 24 1.98 19.64 3.16
CA LEU A 24 2.08 18.41 2.39
C LEU A 24 0.73 18.06 1.77
N GLU A 25 0.73 17.88 0.46
CA GLU A 25 -0.40 17.37 -0.31
C GLU A 25 -0.03 16.06 -0.99
N LEU A 26 -0.94 15.10 -0.93
CA LEU A 26 -0.87 13.84 -1.65
C LEU A 26 -1.83 13.89 -2.84
N ARG A 27 -1.39 13.37 -3.99
CA ARG A 27 -2.17 13.30 -5.23
C ARG A 27 -2.24 11.86 -5.69
N ASP A 28 -3.43 11.38 -6.02
CA ASP A 28 -3.70 10.00 -6.50
C ASP A 28 -3.16 8.89 -5.58
N VAL A 29 -2.95 9.19 -4.29
CA VAL A 29 -2.47 8.24 -3.30
C VAL A 29 -3.20 8.46 -1.98
N PHE A 30 -3.54 7.36 -1.32
CA PHE A 30 -4.05 7.33 0.04
C PHE A 30 -3.18 6.38 0.86
N ILE A 31 -2.80 6.80 2.07
CA ILE A 31 -1.95 6.01 2.97
C ILE A 31 -2.78 5.59 4.17
N THR A 32 -2.81 4.28 4.43
CA THR A 32 -3.49 3.69 5.58
C THR A 32 -2.69 2.51 6.15
N ALA A 33 -3.18 1.94 7.25
CA ALA A 33 -2.58 0.81 7.94
C ALA A 33 -3.64 -0.21 8.37
N VAL A 34 -3.20 -1.46 8.51
CA VAL A 34 -4.05 -2.56 9.00
C VAL A 34 -4.42 -2.42 10.48
N CYS A 35 -3.67 -1.60 11.23
CA CYS A 35 -3.95 -1.18 12.61
C CYS A 35 -3.84 0.35 12.70
N ARG A 36 -4.77 0.99 13.42
CA ARG A 36 -4.83 2.47 13.58
C ARG A 36 -4.23 2.97 14.89
N CYS A 37 -4.08 2.09 15.87
CA CYS A 37 -3.40 2.40 17.12
C CYS A 37 -1.96 1.87 17.05
N ALA A 38 -1.02 2.61 17.62
CA ALA A 38 0.37 2.18 17.72
C ALA A 38 0.49 0.97 18.67
N PRO A 39 0.90 -0.21 18.21
CA PRO A 39 1.03 -1.39 19.06
C PRO A 39 2.39 -1.39 19.78
N PRO A 40 2.50 -2.05 20.94
CA PRO A 40 3.78 -2.26 21.61
C PRO A 40 4.83 -2.85 20.65
N GLN A 41 6.04 -2.31 20.70
CA GLN A 41 7.18 -2.75 19.87
C GLN A 41 6.92 -2.71 18.35
N ASN A 42 5.91 -1.98 17.88
CA ASN A 42 5.45 -1.99 16.48
C ASN A 42 5.05 -3.39 15.95
N LYS A 43 4.60 -4.29 16.84
CA LYS A 43 4.18 -5.65 16.51
C LYS A 43 2.73 -5.87 16.96
N PRO A 44 1.74 -5.60 16.09
CA PRO A 44 0.35 -5.81 16.45
C PRO A 44 0.04 -7.31 16.61
N ALA A 45 -0.75 -7.64 17.61
CA ALA A 45 -1.27 -8.98 17.81
C ALA A 45 -2.34 -9.32 16.76
N PRO A 46 -2.53 -10.60 16.40
CA PRO A 46 -3.56 -11.01 15.43
C PRO A 46 -4.97 -10.50 15.78
N ARG A 47 -5.31 -10.47 17.08
CA ARG A 47 -6.60 -9.92 17.57
C ARG A 47 -6.74 -8.42 17.31
N GLU A 48 -5.66 -7.65 17.42
CA GLU A 48 -5.68 -6.19 17.21
C GLU A 48 -5.88 -5.87 15.72
N ILE A 49 -5.23 -6.63 14.83
CA ILE A 49 -5.45 -6.54 13.39
C ILE A 49 -6.89 -6.90 13.05
N LYS A 50 -7.43 -7.99 13.62
CA LYS A 50 -8.82 -8.40 13.40
C LYS A 50 -9.79 -7.31 13.85
N ASN A 51 -9.60 -6.74 15.04
CA ASN A 51 -10.46 -5.68 15.58
C ASN A 51 -10.38 -4.39 14.72
N CYS A 52 -9.20 -4.04 14.22
CA CYS A 52 -9.02 -2.86 13.36
C CYS A 52 -9.55 -3.04 11.93
N ARG A 53 -9.85 -4.28 11.50
CA ARG A 53 -10.19 -4.58 10.10
C ARG A 53 -11.46 -3.88 9.62
N VAL A 54 -12.44 -3.67 10.49
CA VAL A 54 -13.69 -2.96 10.16
C VAL A 54 -13.43 -1.56 9.59
N TYR A 55 -12.44 -0.85 10.12
CA TYR A 55 -12.09 0.47 9.62
C TYR A 55 -11.38 0.42 8.27
N LEU A 56 -10.53 -0.60 8.05
CA LEU A 56 -9.90 -0.81 6.74
C LEU A 56 -10.96 -1.14 5.69
N ALA A 57 -11.95 -1.96 6.03
CA ALA A 57 -13.08 -2.25 5.16
C ALA A 57 -13.84 -0.96 4.76
N ARG A 58 -14.14 -0.10 5.74
CA ARG A 58 -14.82 1.18 5.50
C ARG A 58 -14.01 2.11 4.59
N GLU A 59 -12.70 2.21 4.79
CA GLU A 59 -11.84 3.01 3.90
C GLU A 59 -11.85 2.46 2.46
N PHE A 60 -11.75 1.13 2.29
CA PHE A 60 -11.80 0.53 0.95
C PHE A 60 -13.13 0.78 0.22
N ILE A 61 -14.26 0.86 0.94
CA ILE A 61 -15.56 1.25 0.37
C ILE A 61 -15.52 2.70 -0.17
N LEU A 62 -14.79 3.60 0.50
CA LEU A 62 -14.66 4.99 0.10
C LEU A 62 -13.67 5.19 -1.06
N LEU A 63 -12.66 4.32 -1.16
CA LEU A 63 -11.61 4.38 -2.18
C LEU A 63 -12.06 3.73 -3.52
N LYS A 64 -13.20 4.18 -4.07
CA LYS A 64 -13.83 3.61 -5.27
C LYS A 64 -12.94 3.65 -6.53
N ASN A 65 -12.01 4.59 -6.59
CA ASN A 65 -11.09 4.78 -7.71
C ASN A 65 -9.73 4.09 -7.49
N ALA A 66 -9.56 3.30 -6.42
CA ALA A 66 -8.33 2.59 -6.17
C ALA A 66 -8.06 1.56 -7.28
N ARG A 67 -6.96 1.73 -8.01
CA ARG A 67 -6.54 0.83 -9.08
C ARG A 67 -5.33 -0.03 -8.72
N VAL A 68 -4.55 0.41 -7.74
CA VAL A 68 -3.34 -0.27 -7.24
C VAL A 68 -3.32 -0.19 -5.72
N VAL A 69 -3.02 -1.30 -5.07
CA VAL A 69 -2.72 -1.39 -3.64
C VAL A 69 -1.26 -1.79 -3.48
N ILE A 70 -0.50 -1.00 -2.72
CA ILE A 70 0.89 -1.32 -2.36
C ILE A 70 0.90 -1.80 -0.91
N ALA A 71 1.09 -3.10 -0.70
CA ALA A 71 1.20 -3.69 0.63
C ALA A 71 2.63 -3.56 1.16
N LEU A 72 2.79 -2.73 2.19
CA LEU A 72 4.07 -2.51 2.86
C LEU A 72 4.31 -3.56 3.95
N GLY A 73 5.14 -4.55 3.64
CA GLY A 73 5.47 -5.66 4.53
C GLY A 73 4.44 -6.79 4.52
N LYS A 74 4.85 -7.94 5.08
CA LYS A 74 4.01 -9.14 5.14
C LYS A 74 2.72 -8.91 5.93
N ILE A 75 2.79 -8.18 7.06
CA ILE A 75 1.60 -7.86 7.87
C ILE A 75 0.58 -7.03 7.07
N GLY A 76 1.06 -6.02 6.32
CA GLY A 76 0.19 -5.22 5.46
C GLY A 76 -0.47 -6.06 4.36
N MET A 77 0.29 -6.95 3.72
CA MET A 77 -0.24 -7.87 2.71
C MET A 77 -1.27 -8.84 3.32
N ASP A 78 -0.92 -9.54 4.39
CA ASP A 78 -1.79 -10.53 5.01
C ASP A 78 -3.09 -9.90 5.52
N GLY A 79 -3.02 -8.68 6.08
CA GLY A 79 -4.20 -7.93 6.51
C GLY A 79 -5.13 -7.54 5.36
N TYR A 80 -4.58 -7.07 4.23
CA TYR A 80 -5.37 -6.78 3.02
C TYR A 80 -6.01 -8.05 2.45
N LEU A 81 -5.26 -9.14 2.32
CA LEU A 81 -5.80 -10.40 1.83
C LEU A 81 -6.86 -10.99 2.77
N ALA A 82 -6.72 -10.83 4.08
CA ALA A 82 -7.74 -11.26 5.04
C ALA A 82 -9.04 -10.47 4.85
N LEU A 83 -8.97 -9.15 4.66
CA LEU A 83 -10.14 -8.33 4.34
C LEU A 83 -10.84 -8.82 3.07
N LEU A 84 -10.10 -9.05 2.00
CA LEU A 84 -10.70 -9.51 0.74
C LEU A 84 -11.39 -10.87 0.87
N ARG A 85 -10.82 -11.80 1.66
CA ARG A 85 -11.45 -13.10 1.92
C ARG A 85 -12.76 -12.97 2.68
N GLU A 86 -12.82 -12.06 3.66
CA GLU A 86 -14.08 -11.78 4.37
C GLU A 86 -15.15 -11.14 3.47
N GLN A 87 -14.72 -10.46 2.41
CA GLN A 87 -15.60 -9.93 1.37
C GLN A 87 -15.97 -10.97 0.29
N GLY A 88 -15.57 -12.23 0.47
CA GLY A 88 -15.94 -13.33 -0.43
C GLY A 88 -14.98 -13.56 -1.60
N TYR A 89 -13.88 -12.80 -1.70
CA TYR A 89 -12.89 -13.03 -2.75
C TYR A 89 -12.02 -14.26 -2.46
N ASN A 90 -11.86 -15.10 -3.46
CA ASN A 90 -11.06 -16.32 -3.39
C ASN A 90 -9.84 -16.23 -4.31
N PHE A 91 -8.65 -16.46 -3.76
CA PHE A 91 -7.39 -16.48 -4.50
C PHE A 91 -6.38 -17.42 -3.83
N ARG A 92 -5.48 -17.99 -4.62
CA ARG A 92 -4.43 -18.93 -4.18
C ARG A 92 -3.06 -18.46 -4.64
N GLY A 93 -2.00 -19.01 -4.05
CA GLY A 93 -0.61 -18.77 -4.51
C GLY A 93 -0.04 -17.36 -4.23
N VAL A 94 -0.72 -16.53 -3.45
CA VAL A 94 -0.23 -15.19 -3.12
C VAL A 94 0.82 -15.27 -2.01
N ARG A 95 2.09 -14.98 -2.35
CA ARG A 95 3.25 -15.06 -1.43
C ARG A 95 3.93 -13.70 -1.33
N PHE A 96 4.39 -13.35 -0.13
CA PHE A 96 5.07 -12.09 0.07
C PHE A 96 6.51 -12.16 -0.44
N ALA A 97 6.84 -11.29 -1.39
CA ALA A 97 8.22 -10.97 -1.76
C ALA A 97 8.27 -9.53 -2.28
N HIS A 98 9.38 -8.83 -2.06
CA HIS A 98 9.51 -7.46 -2.52
C HIS A 98 9.40 -7.38 -4.04
N GLY A 99 8.56 -6.49 -4.55
CA GLY A 99 8.38 -6.24 -5.97
C GLY A 99 7.40 -7.18 -6.67
N THR A 100 6.87 -8.22 -6.00
CA THR A 100 5.88 -9.10 -6.62
C THR A 100 4.56 -8.38 -6.81
N THR A 101 3.81 -8.80 -7.83
CA THR A 101 2.52 -8.20 -8.19
C THR A 101 1.49 -9.26 -8.48
N TYR A 102 0.25 -9.01 -8.10
CA TYR A 102 -0.86 -9.93 -8.29
C TYR A 102 -2.08 -9.21 -8.86
N THR A 103 -2.73 -9.84 -9.83
CA THR A 103 -4.13 -9.58 -10.18
C THR A 103 -4.96 -10.60 -9.40
N LEU A 104 -5.73 -10.15 -8.40
CA LEU A 104 -6.50 -11.05 -7.52
C LEU A 104 -7.91 -11.32 -8.06
N SER A 105 -8.50 -10.33 -8.74
CA SER A 105 -9.76 -10.37 -9.48
C SER A 105 -9.74 -9.18 -10.47
N GLU A 106 -10.57 -9.22 -11.52
CA GLU A 106 -10.72 -8.10 -12.46
C GLU A 106 -11.34 -6.85 -11.81
N GLU A 107 -12.17 -7.07 -10.78
CA GLU A 107 -12.84 -6.03 -9.99
C GLU A 107 -11.92 -5.37 -8.96
N LEU A 108 -10.81 -6.04 -8.60
CA LEU A 108 -9.95 -5.61 -7.52
C LEU A 108 -8.76 -4.79 -8.02
N PRO A 109 -8.24 -3.87 -7.17
CA PRO A 109 -6.97 -3.21 -7.45
C PRO A 109 -5.84 -4.23 -7.62
N ARG A 110 -4.89 -3.94 -8.51
CA ARG A 110 -3.64 -4.73 -8.59
C ARG A 110 -2.88 -4.61 -7.28
N LEU A 111 -2.47 -5.75 -6.72
CA LEU A 111 -1.65 -5.79 -5.52
C LEU A 111 -0.16 -5.74 -5.91
N ILE A 112 0.60 -4.86 -5.25
CA ILE A 112 2.06 -4.83 -5.29
C ILE A 112 2.59 -5.06 -3.88
N CYS A 113 3.50 -6.01 -3.72
CA CYS A 113 4.16 -6.28 -2.45
C CYS A 113 5.47 -5.49 -2.37
N ALA A 114 5.72 -4.82 -1.25
CA ALA A 114 6.97 -4.12 -0.99
C ALA A 114 7.43 -4.37 0.44
N TYR A 115 8.74 -4.34 0.68
CA TYR A 115 9.26 -4.32 2.04
C TYR A 115 8.76 -3.07 2.78
N HIS A 116 8.43 -3.22 4.06
CA HIS A 116 7.97 -2.11 4.88
C HIS A 116 9.11 -1.09 5.07
N PRO A 117 8.85 0.23 4.93
CA PRO A 117 9.86 1.28 5.12
C PRO A 117 10.13 1.57 6.61
N SER A 118 10.38 0.53 7.41
CA SER A 118 10.78 0.69 8.81
C SER A 118 12.21 1.22 8.90
N LYS A 119 12.56 1.85 10.02
CA LYS A 119 13.95 2.26 10.32
C LYS A 119 14.90 1.07 10.16
N GLN A 120 14.56 -0.08 10.73
CA GLN A 120 15.35 -1.30 10.60
C GLN A 120 15.63 -1.69 9.14
N ASN A 121 14.61 -1.75 8.27
CA ASN A 121 14.81 -2.17 6.88
C ASN A 121 15.61 -1.14 6.07
N THR A 122 15.41 0.15 6.36
CA THR A 122 16.05 1.24 5.60
C THR A 122 17.49 1.50 6.03
N GLN A 123 17.80 1.37 7.32
CA GLN A 123 19.16 1.52 7.83
C GLN A 123 20.05 0.31 7.52
N THR A 124 19.50 -0.91 7.54
CA THR A 124 20.26 -2.13 7.20
C THR A 124 20.42 -2.38 5.70
N GLY A 125 19.84 -1.53 4.85
CA GLY A 125 19.90 -1.68 3.39
C GLY A 125 18.98 -2.75 2.80
N ARG A 126 18.23 -3.50 3.63
CA ARG A 126 17.19 -4.45 3.17
C ARG A 126 16.15 -3.80 2.26
N LEU A 127 15.90 -2.51 2.46
CA LEU A 127 15.13 -1.66 1.56
C LEU A 127 15.86 -0.34 1.35
N ASN A 128 16.25 -0.04 0.11
CA ASN A 128 16.85 1.25 -0.25
C ASN A 128 15.90 2.12 -1.09
N ALA A 129 16.27 3.38 -1.30
CA ALA A 129 15.44 4.35 -2.02
C ALA A 129 15.13 3.91 -3.45
N ARG A 130 16.12 3.34 -4.17
CA ARG A 130 15.95 2.85 -5.55
C ARG A 130 14.91 1.75 -5.65
N MET A 131 14.88 0.82 -4.68
CA MET A 131 13.87 -0.23 -4.61
C MET A 131 12.46 0.36 -4.40
N MET A 132 12.30 1.33 -3.49
CA MET A 132 11.01 1.99 -3.30
C MET A 132 10.57 2.77 -4.55
N ASP A 133 11.49 3.43 -5.23
CA ASP A 133 11.22 4.14 -6.48
C ASP A 133 10.78 3.18 -7.61
N GLN A 134 11.30 1.94 -7.64
CA GLN A 134 10.83 0.91 -8.57
C GLN A 134 9.37 0.50 -8.29
N ILE A 135 8.97 0.42 -7.02
CA ILE A 135 7.59 0.10 -6.62
C ILE A 135 6.63 1.18 -7.14
N PHE A 136 6.93 2.46 -6.90
CA PHE A 136 6.08 3.55 -7.36
C PHE A 136 6.05 3.68 -8.89
N ARG A 137 7.18 3.46 -9.57
CA ARG A 137 7.20 3.38 -11.04
C ARG A 137 6.31 2.25 -11.57
N LYS A 138 6.31 1.09 -10.91
CA LYS A 138 5.43 -0.03 -11.27
C LYS A 138 3.96 0.32 -11.05
N ALA A 139 3.63 0.96 -9.94
CA ALA A 139 2.27 1.44 -9.66
C ALA A 139 1.79 2.40 -10.76
N LYS A 140 2.60 3.40 -11.14
CA LYS A 140 2.29 4.32 -12.24
C LYS A 140 1.97 3.62 -13.56
N LYS A 141 2.76 2.62 -13.94
CA LYS A 141 2.50 1.83 -15.17
C LYS A 141 1.10 1.20 -15.14
N PHE A 142 0.64 0.73 -13.99
CA PHE A 142 -0.71 0.18 -13.87
C PHE A 142 -1.82 1.24 -13.87
N LEU A 143 -1.51 2.45 -13.40
CA LEU A 143 -2.40 3.60 -13.50
C LEU A 143 -2.54 4.12 -14.93
N THR A 144 -1.56 3.95 -15.81
CA THR A 144 -1.69 4.39 -17.22
C THR A 144 -2.33 3.34 -18.14
N THR A 145 -2.31 2.04 -17.77
CA THR A 145 -2.70 0.95 -18.70
C THR A 145 -4.20 0.65 -18.85
N LYS A 146 -5.11 1.14 -17.99
CA LYS A 146 -6.58 0.95 -18.20
C LYS A 146 -7.23 2.08 -19.01
N ASP A 147 -6.58 3.22 -19.20
CA ASP A 147 -7.22 4.39 -19.83
C ASP A 147 -7.40 4.23 -21.36
N THR A 148 -6.80 3.19 -21.95
CA THR A 148 -6.94 2.87 -23.39
C THR A 148 -8.10 1.94 -23.73
N LYS A 149 -8.89 1.46 -22.75
CA LYS A 149 -10.02 0.53 -23.01
C LYS A 149 -11.42 1.14 -22.99
N ASN A 150 -11.56 2.45 -22.75
CA ASN A 150 -12.87 3.12 -22.66
C ASN A 150 -13.14 4.13 -23.79
N THR A 151 -12.46 4.01 -24.94
CA THR A 151 -12.70 4.84 -26.13
C THR A 151 -13.05 3.99 -27.34
N LYS A 152 -14.14 3.22 -27.24
CA LYS A 152 -14.88 2.69 -28.38
C LYS A 152 -16.36 2.63 -28.06
#